data_AF-V5WFP4-F1
#
_entry.id   AF-V5WFP4-F1
#
_cell.length_a   1.000
_cell.length_b   1.000
_cell.length_c   1.000
_cell.angle_alpha   90.00
_cell.angle_beta   90.00
_cell.angle_gamma   90.00
#
_symmetry.space_group_name_H-M   'P 1'
#
loop_
_entity.id
_entity.type
_entity.pdbx_description
1 polymer ?
#
loop_
_entity_poly.entity_id
_entity_poly.type
_entity_poly.pdbx_seq_one_letter_code
_entity_poly.pdbx_strand_id
1 'polypeptide(L)'
;MDIDKLKFPGEGLIKTAPPKTAALSREKRSALIRKGNELYNSGNIEQAKRVFLTVHYTDGLIRIGDHYYKQNRFLQALQMYIIAPENRKREQIVEKMSRIVQNWLAES
;
A
#
# COMPACT_ATOMS: atom_id res chain seq x y z
N MET A 1 -22.93 -33.01 -35.39
CA MET A 1 -22.35 -31.86 -34.66
C MET A 1 -22.46 -32.22 -33.19
N ASP A 2 -21.40 -32.84 -32.67
CA ASP A 2 -21.32 -33.31 -31.30
C ASP A 2 -20.73 -32.19 -30.42
N ILE A 3 -21.52 -31.74 -29.45
CA ILE A 3 -21.16 -30.65 -28.53
C ILE A 3 -20.31 -31.12 -27.31
N ASP A 4 -19.80 -32.36 -27.32
CA ASP A 4 -19.06 -32.97 -26.20
C ASP A 4 -17.53 -33.03 -26.39
N LYS A 5 -16.93 -32.03 -27.01
CA LYS A 5 -15.45 -31.93 -27.14
C LYS A 5 -14.87 -30.58 -26.73
N LEU A 6 -15.25 -30.05 -25.58
CA LEU A 6 -14.44 -29.05 -24.89
C LEU A 6 -13.78 -29.64 -23.63
N LYS A 7 -12.86 -30.59 -23.84
CA LYS A 7 -11.85 -30.93 -22.84
C LYS A 7 -10.79 -29.83 -22.87
N PHE A 8 -10.74 -28.98 -21.85
CA PHE A 8 -9.60 -28.11 -21.62
C PHE A 8 -8.40 -28.97 -21.19
N PRO A 9 -7.30 -29.03 -21.98
CA PRO A 9 -6.05 -29.61 -21.51
C PRO A 9 -5.45 -28.65 -20.47
N GLY A 10 -4.82 -29.24 -19.45
CA GLY A 10 -4.34 -28.55 -18.26
C GLY A 10 -3.31 -27.45 -18.48
N GLU A 11 -2.88 -26.91 -17.34
CA GLU A 11 -1.78 -25.95 -17.16
C GLU A 11 -2.16 -24.47 -17.28
N GLY A 12 -2.81 -23.96 -16.23
CA GLY A 12 -2.96 -22.52 -16.06
C GLY A 12 -3.52 -22.18 -14.69
N LEU A 13 -2.66 -21.64 -13.82
CA LEU A 13 -2.93 -21.21 -12.45
C LEU A 13 -2.92 -22.33 -11.40
N ILE A 14 -1.72 -22.82 -11.09
CA ILE A 14 -1.42 -23.12 -9.69
C ILE A 14 -1.66 -21.81 -8.94
N LYS A 15 -2.73 -21.73 -8.15
CA LYS A 15 -2.77 -20.81 -7.01
C LYS A 15 -1.66 -21.27 -6.06
N THR A 16 -0.43 -20.88 -6.36
CA THR A 16 0.65 -20.92 -5.39
C THR A 16 0.19 -19.94 -4.33
N ALA A 17 -0.33 -20.47 -3.22
CA ALA A 17 -0.45 -19.69 -2.00
C ALA A 17 0.86 -18.91 -1.85
N PRO A 18 0.82 -17.60 -1.52
CA PRO A 18 2.05 -16.85 -1.37
C PRO A 18 2.96 -17.66 -0.46
N PRO A 19 4.23 -17.91 -0.83
CA PRO A 19 5.13 -18.68 0.01
C PRO A 19 5.03 -18.04 1.38
N LYS A 20 4.65 -18.84 2.39
CA LYS A 20 4.53 -18.43 3.79
C LYS A 20 5.86 -17.75 4.09
N THR A 21 5.88 -16.43 4.03
CA THR A 21 7.12 -15.66 4.03
C THR A 21 7.79 -16.04 5.32
N ALA A 22 8.95 -16.70 5.23
CA ALA A 22 9.69 -17.11 6.41
C ALA A 22 9.77 -15.87 7.31
N ALA A 23 9.15 -15.94 8.49
CA ALA A 23 8.96 -14.78 9.33
C ALA A 23 10.33 -14.10 9.50
N LEU A 24 10.43 -12.85 9.02
CA LEU A 24 11.69 -12.10 9.07
C LEU A 24 12.19 -12.11 10.52
N SER A 25 13.44 -12.54 10.73
CA SER A 25 14.04 -12.45 12.06
C SER A 25 14.02 -10.99 12.52
N ARG A 26 13.97 -10.77 13.84
CA ARG A 26 13.90 -9.41 14.41
C ARG A 26 15.09 -8.56 13.98
N GLU A 27 16.26 -9.18 13.85
CA GLU A 27 17.52 -8.57 13.44
C GLU A 27 17.47 -8.13 11.98
N LYS A 28 17.01 -9.03 11.08
CA LYS A 28 16.81 -8.71 9.66
C LYS A 28 15.78 -7.60 9.48
N ARG A 29 14.67 -7.66 10.22
CA ARG A 29 13.64 -6.62 10.22
C ARG A 29 14.23 -5.27 10.65
N SER A 30 14.98 -5.24 11.74
CA SER A 30 15.62 -4.04 12.27
C SER A 30 16.63 -3.43 11.27
N ALA A 31 17.45 -4.26 10.63
CA ALA A 31 18.39 -3.82 9.59
C ALA A 31 17.67 -3.19 8.38
N LEU A 32 16.58 -3.80 7.93
CA LEU A 32 15.74 -3.26 6.86
C LEU A 32 15.10 -1.93 7.26
N ILE A 33 14.58 -1.80 8.48
CA ILE A 33 14.02 -0.53 8.96
C ILE A 33 15.07 0.59 8.93
N ARG A 34 16.30 0.32 9.42
CA ARG A 34 17.40 1.30 9.34
C ARG A 34 17.66 1.71 7.89
N LYS A 35 17.75 0.74 6.98
CA LYS A 35 17.95 1.02 5.56
C LYS A 35 16.82 1.85 4.95
N GLY A 36 15.58 1.53 5.29
CA GLY A 36 14.41 2.30 4.86
C GLY A 36 14.44 3.74 5.37
N ASN A 37 14.88 3.95 6.61
CA ASN A 37 15.04 5.29 7.18
C ASN A 37 16.16 6.09 6.48
N GLU A 38 17.29 5.47 6.15
CA GLU A 38 18.36 6.11 5.35
C GLU A 38 17.83 6.54 3.97
N LEU A 39 17.09 5.66 3.29
CA LEU A 39 16.48 5.95 1.99
C LEU A 39 15.48 7.10 2.10
N TYR A 40 14.67 7.13 3.17
CA TYR A 40 13.71 8.21 3.39
C TYR A 40 14.42 9.54 3.58
N ASN A 41 15.43 9.57 4.47
CA ASN A 41 16.16 10.79 4.82
C ASN A 41 16.97 11.34 3.64
N SER A 42 17.39 10.49 2.70
CA SER A 42 18.03 10.89 1.45
C SER A 42 17.05 11.31 0.35
N GLY A 43 15.75 11.39 0.63
CA GLY A 43 14.71 11.78 -0.33
C GLY A 43 14.30 10.66 -1.29
N ASN A 44 14.80 9.44 -1.11
CA ASN A 44 14.50 8.29 -1.95
C ASN A 44 13.21 7.59 -1.49
N ILE A 45 12.10 8.33 -1.54
CA ILE A 45 10.82 8.00 -0.93
C ILE A 45 10.24 6.68 -1.45
N GLU A 46 10.30 6.44 -2.76
CA GLU A 46 9.72 5.22 -3.35
C GLU A 46 10.48 3.95 -2.95
N GLN A 47 11.81 4.04 -2.77
CA GLN A 47 12.61 2.92 -2.29
C GLN A 47 12.36 2.67 -0.80
N ALA A 48 12.30 3.73 0.01
CA ALA A 48 11.93 3.64 1.42
C ALA A 48 10.54 2.99 1.61
N LYS A 49 9.56 3.39 0.80
CA LYS A 49 8.21 2.80 0.79
C LYS A 49 8.25 1.29 0.58
N ARG A 50 8.99 0.81 -0.43
CA ARG A 50 9.10 -0.64 -0.69
C ARG A 50 9.62 -1.38 0.53
N VAL A 51 10.67 -0.86 1.16
CA VAL A 51 11.24 -1.44 2.37
C VAL A 51 10.21 -1.48 3.51
N PHE A 52 9.55 -0.36 3.79
CA PHE A 52 8.56 -0.27 4.87
C PHE A 52 7.35 -1.18 4.67
N LEU A 53 6.89 -1.35 3.43
CA LEU A 53 5.84 -2.32 3.08
C LEU A 53 6.30 -3.76 3.35
N THR A 54 7.53 -4.13 2.94
CA THR A 54 8.07 -5.47 3.18
C THR A 54 8.09 -5.84 4.66
N VAL A 55 8.47 -4.89 5.53
CA VAL A 55 8.60 -5.14 6.98
C VAL A 55 7.37 -4.74 7.80
N HIS A 56 6.31 -4.25 7.15
CA HIS A 56 5.11 -3.70 7.79
C HIS A 56 5.49 -2.69 8.90
N TYR A 57 6.31 -1.69 8.57
CA TYR A 57 6.75 -0.68 9.53
C TYR A 57 5.82 0.52 9.52
N THR A 58 4.88 0.53 10.48
CA THR A 58 3.79 1.50 10.61
C THR A 58 4.26 2.95 10.55
N ASP A 59 5.18 3.37 11.42
CA ASP A 59 5.65 4.76 11.46
C ASP A 59 6.26 5.21 10.12
N GLY A 60 7.02 4.31 9.48
CA GLY A 60 7.60 4.54 8.16
C GLY A 60 6.53 4.77 7.10
N LEU A 61 5.48 3.95 7.09
CA LEU A 61 4.36 4.10 6.17
C LEU A 61 3.57 5.39 6.42
N ILE A 62 3.34 5.78 7.68
CA ILE A 62 2.72 7.06 8.02
C ILE A 62 3.55 8.23 7.49
N ARG A 63 4.88 8.20 7.66
CA ARG A 63 5.79 9.23 7.12
C ARG A 63 5.79 9.32 5.60
N ILE A 64 5.65 8.20 4.90
CA ILE A 64 5.46 8.18 3.44
C ILE A 64 4.09 8.77 3.08
N GLY A 65 3.05 8.42 3.82
CA GLY A 65 1.71 8.99 3.66
C GLY A 65 1.69 10.50 3.82
N ASP A 66 2.37 11.02 4.86
CA ASP A 66 2.51 12.45 5.11
C ASP A 66 3.27 13.16 3.98
N HIS A 67 4.31 12.52 3.43
CA HIS A 67 5.04 13.04 2.29
C HIS A 67 4.13 13.17 1.06
N TYR A 68 3.37 12.13 0.72
CA TYR A 68 2.40 12.18 -0.38
C TYR A 68 1.31 13.22 -0.14
N TYR A 69 0.80 13.32 1.09
CA TYR A 69 -0.23 14.31 1.44
C TYR A 69 0.26 15.73 1.17
N LYS A 70 1.49 16.06 1.59
CA LYS A 70 2.11 17.38 1.33
C LYS A 70 2.30 17.69 -0.15
N GLN A 71 2.35 16.66 -1.01
CA GLN A 71 2.42 16.78 -2.46
C GLN A 71 1.04 16.76 -3.14
N ASN A 72 -0.06 16.89 -2.39
CA ASN A 72 -1.44 16.75 -2.87
C ASN A 72 -1.76 15.38 -3.50
N ARG A 73 -0.95 14.37 -3.21
CA ARG A 73 -1.10 12.98 -3.68
C ARG A 73 -2.02 12.19 -2.74
N PHE A 74 -3.27 12.64 -2.61
CA PHE A 74 -4.19 12.18 -1.55
C PHE A 74 -4.52 10.69 -1.62
N LEU A 75 -4.68 10.10 -2.80
CA LEU A 75 -4.96 8.65 -2.93
C LEU A 75 -3.79 7.80 -2.43
N GLN A 76 -2.55 8.20 -2.75
CA GLN A 76 -1.36 7.50 -2.30
C GLN A 76 -1.14 7.70 -0.79
N ALA A 77 -1.43 8.88 -0.26
CA ALA A 77 -1.43 9.13 1.18
C ALA A 77 -2.45 8.23 1.90
N LEU A 78 -3.69 8.19 1.40
CA LEU A 78 -4.77 7.36 1.94
C LEU A 78 -4.40 5.88 1.97
N GLN A 79 -3.82 5.37 0.88
CA GLN A 79 -3.33 3.99 0.82
C GLN A 79 -2.33 3.69 1.94
N MET A 80 -1.37 4.59 2.18
CA MET A 80 -0.39 4.39 3.26
C MET A 80 -1.03 4.41 4.64
N TYR A 81 -1.99 5.30 4.90
CA TYR A 81 -2.70 5.35 6.19
C TYR A 81 -3.58 4.12 6.45
N ILE A 82 -4.17 3.54 5.40
CA ILE A 82 -4.93 2.28 5.53
C ILE A 82 -3.99 1.13 5.91
N ILE A 83 -2.83 1.01 5.26
CA ILE A 83 -1.86 -0.05 5.55
C ILE A 83 -1.21 0.14 6.93
N ALA A 84 -1.06 1.38 7.40
CA ALA A 84 -0.47 1.75 8.68
C ALA A 84 -1.48 1.90 9.85
N PRO A 85 -2.62 1.20 9.80
CA PRO A 85 -3.89 1.52 10.51
C PRO A 85 -4.06 2.92 11.15
N GLU A 86 -3.73 4.00 10.43
CA GLU A 86 -3.79 5.38 10.95
C GLU A 86 -5.17 6.00 10.67
N ASN A 87 -6.13 5.70 11.54
CA ASN A 87 -7.56 6.02 11.36
C ASN A 87 -7.80 7.52 11.20
N ARG A 88 -7.18 8.36 12.03
CA ARG A 88 -7.43 9.80 12.04
C ARG A 88 -7.07 10.44 10.69
N LYS A 89 -5.89 10.15 10.15
CA LYS A 89 -5.46 10.72 8.85
C LYS A 89 -6.24 10.12 7.68
N ARG A 90 -6.65 8.84 7.76
CA ARG A 90 -7.57 8.22 6.80
C ARG A 90 -8.90 8.99 6.74
N GLU A 91 -9.53 9.21 7.88
CA GLU A 91 -10.82 9.91 8.00
C GLU A 91 -10.72 11.34 7.48
N GLN A 92 -9.63 12.05 7.79
CA GLN A 92 -9.38 13.39 7.26
C GLN A 92 -9.38 13.45 5.72
N ILE A 93 -8.76 12.46 5.05
CA ILE A 93 -8.79 12.41 3.59
C ILE A 93 -10.18 12.05 3.08
N VAL A 94 -10.82 11.03 3.67
CA VAL A 94 -12.16 10.59 3.26
C VAL A 94 -13.16 11.75 3.37
N GLU A 95 -13.18 12.46 4.49
CA GLU A 95 -14.07 13.61 4.69
C GLU A 95 -13.82 14.71 3.66
N LYS A 96 -12.55 15.05 3.38
CA LYS A 96 -12.20 16.05 2.37
C LYS A 96 -12.72 15.65 0.99
N MET A 97 -12.56 14.39 0.60
CA MET A 97 -13.03 13.90 -0.71
C MET A 97 -14.56 13.87 -0.77
N SER A 98 -15.23 13.44 0.30
CA SER A 98 -16.70 13.45 0.39
C SER A 98 -17.28 14.84 0.21
N ARG A 99 -16.68 15.87 0.82
CA ARG A 99 -17.12 17.27 0.64
C ARG A 99 -16.99 17.73 -0.81
N ILE A 100 -15.91 17.36 -1.49
CA ILE A 100 -15.72 17.71 -2.91
C ILE A 100 -16.82 17.09 -3.77
N VAL A 101 -17.10 15.79 -3.56
CA VAL A 101 -18.17 15.10 -4.30
C VAL A 101 -19.54 15.71 -4.01
N GLN A 102 -19.84 16.03 -2.75
CA GLN A 102 -21.09 16.69 -2.36
C GLN A 102 -21.26 18.05 -3.05
N ASN A 103 -20.20 18.86 -3.11
CA ASN A 103 -20.26 20.16 -3.77
C ASN A 103 -20.55 20.02 -5.27
N TRP A 104 -19.89 19.07 -5.96
CA TRP A 104 -20.17 18.81 -7.38
C TRP A 104 -21.62 18.35 -7.61
N LEU A 105 -22.18 17.55 -6.71
CA LEU A 105 -23.57 17.11 -6.79
C LEU A 105 -24.59 18.23 -6.51
N ALA A 106 -24.22 19.23 -5.70
CA ALA A 106 -25.08 20.38 -5.39
C ALA A 106 -25.06 21.48 -6.46
N GLU A 107 -24.00 21.53 -7.27
CA GLU A 107 -23.85 22.43 -8.41
C GLU A 107 -24.44 21.88 -9.72
N SER A 108 -24.84 20.60 -9.74
CA SER A 108 -25.45 19.91 -10.89
C SER A 108 -26.98 19.93 -10.83
#